data_AF-A0A8I1GE35-F1
#
_entry.id   AF-A0A8I1GE35-F1
#
_cell.length_a   1.000
_cell.length_b   1.000
_cell.length_c   1.000
_cell.angle_alpha   90.00
_cell.angle_beta   90.00
_cell.angle_gamma   90.00
#
_symmetry.space_group_name_H-M   'P 1'
#
loop_
_entity.id
_entity.type
_entity.pdbx_description
1 polymer ?
#
loop_
_entity_poly.entity_id
_entity_poly.type
_entity_poly.pdbx_seq_one_letter_code
_entity_poly.pdbx_strand_id
1 'polypeptide(L)'
;MAEEWLYQIRVGLSDEAASLFNVDPQNAVLRPLTEVLHKHHATAITVYDAFAGYVSEAEQQGVDRYPLYAWTKAALDDPAKREKFAKLCTLHVNGDEVYEKSVAEALEADLLPLVDHGALTRVTKHDSNPAHNPQPPARFRQ
;
A
#
# COMPACT_ATOMS: atom_id res chain seq x y z
N MET A 1 -21.74 -12.90 15.67
CA MET A 1 -20.36 -13.09 15.20
C MET A 1 -19.76 -11.70 15.11
N ALA A 2 -18.74 -11.37 15.91
CA ALA A 2 -18.02 -10.14 15.66
C ALA A 2 -17.25 -10.36 14.35
N GLU A 3 -17.51 -9.56 13.33
CA GLU A 3 -16.68 -9.57 12.12
C GLU A 3 -15.26 -9.20 12.54
N GLU A 4 -14.34 -10.17 12.47
CA GLU A 4 -12.92 -9.89 12.61
C GLU A 4 -12.47 -9.20 11.32
N TRP A 5 -12.24 -7.89 11.42
CA TRP A 5 -11.68 -7.12 10.32
C TRP A 5 -10.29 -7.63 9.98
N LEU A 6 -9.97 -7.59 8.68
CA LEU A 6 -8.61 -7.81 8.19
C LEU A 6 -7.87 -6.49 8.17
N TYR A 7 -6.56 -6.55 7.97
CA TYR A 7 -5.67 -5.42 8.11
C TYR A 7 -4.66 -5.36 6.95
N GLN A 8 -4.26 -4.15 6.60
CA GLN A 8 -3.20 -3.87 5.63
C GLN A 8 -2.20 -2.91 6.25
N ILE A 9 -0.92 -3.23 6.15
CA ILE A 9 0.18 -2.34 6.49
C ILE A 9 0.59 -1.54 5.26
N ARG A 10 0.77 -0.24 5.46
CA ARG A 10 1.40 0.68 4.52
C ARG A 10 2.60 1.34 5.15
N VAL A 11 3.65 1.56 4.35
CA VAL A 11 4.87 2.21 4.79
C VAL A 11 5.15 3.43 3.92
N GLY A 12 5.48 4.55 4.55
CA GLY A 12 6.02 5.71 3.85
C GLY A 12 7.52 5.53 3.69
N LEU A 13 8.02 5.70 2.46
CA LEU A 13 9.44 5.72 2.16
C LEU A 13 9.97 7.15 2.32
N SER A 14 11.25 7.29 2.69
CA SER A 14 11.96 8.56 2.53
C SER A 14 12.18 8.86 1.04
N ASP A 15 12.52 10.11 0.68
CA ASP A 15 12.75 10.47 -0.74
C ASP A 15 13.90 9.65 -1.37
N GLU A 16 14.94 9.38 -0.59
CA GLU A 16 16.06 8.52 -0.99
C GLU A 16 15.60 7.07 -1.18
N ALA A 17 14.91 6.50 -0.19
CA ALA A 17 14.41 5.13 -0.25
C ALA A 17 13.41 4.94 -1.39
N ALA A 18 12.51 5.90 -1.63
CA ALA A 18 11.54 5.86 -2.73
C ALA A 18 12.23 5.89 -4.11
N SER A 19 13.24 6.74 -4.26
CA SER A 19 14.01 6.83 -5.49
C SER A 19 14.74 5.52 -5.80
N LEU A 20 15.33 4.89 -4.78
CA LEU A 20 15.99 3.59 -4.92
C LEU A 20 15.00 2.47 -5.18
N PHE A 21 13.87 2.44 -4.46
CA PHE A 21 12.86 1.38 -4.60
C PHE A 21 12.30 1.33 -6.02
N ASN A 22 12.08 2.48 -6.65
CA ASN A 22 11.56 2.54 -8.03
C ASN A 22 12.57 2.10 -9.10
N VAL A 23 13.87 2.09 -8.79
CA VAL A 23 14.94 1.71 -9.73
C VAL A 23 15.41 0.28 -9.49
N ASP A 24 15.67 -0.06 -8.22
CA ASP A 24 16.17 -1.35 -7.76
C ASP A 24 15.61 -1.65 -6.35
N PRO A 25 14.47 -2.35 -6.25
CA PRO A 25 13.90 -2.78 -4.97
C PRO A 25 14.83 -3.69 -4.14
N GLN A 26 15.88 -4.26 -4.74
CA GLN A 26 16.86 -5.13 -4.08
C GLN A 26 18.14 -4.37 -3.68
N ASN A 27 18.13 -3.05 -3.79
CA ASN A 27 19.28 -2.21 -3.44
C ASN A 27 19.72 -2.44 -1.99
N ALA A 28 21.04 -2.43 -1.76
CA ALA A 28 21.61 -2.68 -0.44
C ALA A 28 21.13 -1.70 0.66
N VAL A 29 20.77 -0.47 0.30
CA VAL A 29 20.19 0.53 1.23
C VAL A 29 18.81 0.10 1.72
N LEU A 30 18.06 -0.62 0.89
CA LEU A 30 16.74 -1.16 1.21
C LEU A 30 16.81 -2.52 1.92
N ARG A 31 18.01 -3.07 2.13
CA ARG A 31 18.19 -4.40 2.72
C ARG A 31 17.45 -4.60 4.05
N PRO A 32 17.48 -3.66 5.01
CA PRO A 32 16.71 -3.85 6.25
C PRO A 32 15.22 -4.02 6.00
N LEU A 33 14.66 -3.28 5.03
CA LEU A 33 13.25 -3.42 4.65
C LEU A 33 13.01 -4.77 3.98
N THR A 34 13.85 -5.17 3.03
CA THR A 34 13.67 -6.45 2.31
C THR A 34 13.84 -7.66 3.23
N GLU A 35 14.69 -7.59 4.26
CA GLU A 35 14.83 -8.64 5.29
C GLU A 35 13.54 -8.80 6.11
N VAL A 36 12.92 -7.69 6.53
CA VAL A 36 11.61 -7.73 7.22
C VAL A 36 10.54 -8.30 6.30
N LEU A 37 10.47 -7.84 5.05
CA LEU A 37 9.52 -8.35 4.07
C LEU A 37 9.69 -9.87 3.87
N HIS A 38 10.93 -10.34 3.72
CA HIS A 38 11.22 -11.75 3.56
C HIS A 38 10.81 -12.60 4.78
N LYS A 39 11.12 -12.12 6.00
CA LYS A 39 10.72 -12.77 7.26
C LYS A 39 9.22 -13.01 7.34
N HIS A 40 8.42 -12.08 6.83
CA HIS A 40 6.95 -12.14 6.88
C HIS A 40 6.31 -12.68 5.60
N HIS A 41 7.10 -13.19 4.64
CA HIS A 41 6.60 -13.57 3.31
C HIS A 41 5.79 -12.45 2.64
N ALA A 42 6.23 -11.21 2.84
CA ALA A 42 5.59 -10.01 2.37
C ALA A 42 6.27 -9.47 1.10
N THR A 43 5.50 -8.80 0.27
CA THR A 43 5.97 -7.99 -0.85
C THR A 43 5.49 -6.56 -0.68
N ALA A 44 6.26 -5.61 -1.20
CA ALA A 44 5.88 -4.20 -1.23
C ALA A 44 5.60 -3.79 -2.68
N ILE A 45 4.53 -3.05 -2.88
CA ILE A 45 4.22 -2.36 -4.14
C ILE A 45 3.86 -0.91 -3.81
N THR A 46 4.25 0.04 -4.66
CA THR A 46 3.82 1.43 -4.44
C THR A 46 2.30 1.52 -4.56
N VAL A 47 1.67 2.40 -3.79
CA VAL A 47 0.22 2.65 -3.92
C VAL A 47 -0.11 3.16 -5.33
N TYR A 48 0.85 3.84 -5.98
CA TYR A 48 0.71 4.25 -7.37
C TYR A 48 0.57 3.03 -8.29
N ASP A 49 1.49 2.07 -8.21
CA ASP A 49 1.47 0.88 -9.05
C ASP A 49 0.26 -0.02 -8.75
N ALA A 50 -0.13 -0.14 -7.48
CA ALA A 50 -1.35 -0.87 -7.09
C ALA A 50 -2.61 -0.24 -7.73
N PHE A 51 -2.72 1.09 -7.69
CA PHE A 51 -3.84 1.81 -8.30
C PHE A 51 -3.80 1.75 -9.84
N ALA A 52 -2.61 1.86 -10.43
CA ALA A 52 -2.43 1.74 -11.88
C ALA A 52 -2.79 0.34 -12.36
N GLY A 53 -2.41 -0.70 -11.62
CA GLY A 53 -2.81 -2.09 -11.86
C GLY A 53 -4.32 -2.26 -11.81
N TYR A 54 -4.98 -1.76 -10.76
CA TYR A 54 -6.45 -1.79 -10.64
C TYR A 54 -7.16 -1.10 -11.81
N VAL A 55 -6.68 0.08 -12.24
CA VAL A 55 -7.24 0.81 -13.39
C VAL A 55 -7.03 0.03 -14.68
N SER A 56 -5.84 -0.54 -14.89
CA SER A 56 -5.54 -1.33 -16.10
C SER A 56 -6.40 -2.59 -16.19
N GLU A 57 -6.58 -3.31 -15.07
CA GLU A 57 -7.44 -4.48 -15.01
C GLU A 57 -8.90 -4.12 -15.31
N ALA A 58 -9.40 -3.02 -14.72
CA ALA A 58 -10.76 -2.52 -14.98
C ALA A 58 -10.99 -2.16 -16.45
N GLU A 59 -10.01 -1.53 -17.11
CA GLU A 59 -10.10 -1.20 -18.54
C GLU A 59 -10.08 -2.45 -19.43
N GLN A 60 -9.38 -3.51 -19.02
CA GLN A 60 -9.32 -4.78 -19.77
C GLN A 60 -10.56 -5.66 -19.57
N GLN A 61 -11.08 -5.73 -18.34
CA GLN A 61 -12.17 -6.64 -17.96
C GLN A 61 -13.56 -5.99 -18.01
N GLY A 62 -13.62 -4.68 -18.24
CA GLY A 62 -14.83 -3.87 -18.21
C GLY A 62 -15.02 -3.19 -16.85
N VAL A 63 -15.21 -1.87 -16.89
CA VAL A 63 -15.18 -0.99 -15.71
C VAL A 63 -16.39 -1.13 -14.79
N ASP A 64 -17.48 -1.76 -15.25
CA ASP A 64 -18.75 -1.86 -14.49
C ASP A 64 -18.62 -2.66 -13.19
N ARG A 65 -17.64 -3.57 -13.12
CA ARG A 65 -17.35 -4.38 -11.91
C ARG A 65 -16.36 -3.70 -10.94
N TYR A 66 -15.91 -2.50 -11.28
CA TYR A 66 -14.85 -1.78 -10.59
C TYR A 66 -15.40 -0.46 -10.04
N PRO A 67 -16.15 -0.48 -8.93
CA PRO A 67 -16.88 0.70 -8.44
C PRO A 67 -15.98 1.89 -8.11
N LEU A 68 -14.69 1.65 -7.83
CA LEU A 68 -13.73 2.70 -7.54
C LEU A 68 -13.00 3.24 -8.79
N TYR A 69 -13.21 2.67 -9.99
CA TYR A 69 -12.42 2.97 -11.19
C TYR A 69 -12.31 4.47 -11.50
N ALA A 70 -13.44 5.17 -11.61
CA ALA A 70 -13.44 6.59 -11.98
C ALA A 70 -12.70 7.45 -10.93
N TRP A 71 -12.82 7.12 -9.65
CA TRP A 71 -12.14 7.84 -8.59
C TRP A 71 -10.65 7.52 -8.54
N THR A 72 -10.27 6.24 -8.66
CA THR A 72 -8.87 5.80 -8.69
C THR A 72 -8.14 6.42 -9.87
N LYS A 73 -8.74 6.42 -11.06
CA LYS A 73 -8.19 7.08 -12.26
C LYS A 73 -7.98 8.58 -12.04
N ALA A 74 -9.00 9.28 -11.53
CA ALA A 74 -8.87 10.70 -11.20
C ALA A 74 -7.84 10.99 -10.10
N ALA A 75 -7.58 10.04 -9.19
CA ALA A 75 -6.53 10.17 -8.19
C ALA A 75 -5.13 9.99 -8.78
N LEU A 76 -4.98 9.15 -9.81
CA LEU A 76 -3.75 8.96 -10.56
C LEU A 76 -3.44 10.13 -11.52
N ASP A 77 -4.45 10.89 -11.96
CA ASP A 77 -4.25 12.07 -12.81
C ASP A 77 -3.78 13.32 -12.03
N ASP A 78 -3.92 13.32 -10.70
CA ASP A 78 -3.53 14.43 -9.81
C ASP A 78 -2.03 14.36 -9.48
N PRO A 79 -1.19 15.31 -9.94
CA PRO A 79 0.27 15.27 -9.77
C PRO A 79 0.71 15.17 -8.30
N ALA A 80 0.02 15.86 -7.39
CA ALA A 80 0.37 15.84 -5.97
C ALA A 80 0.09 14.47 -5.33
N LYS A 81 -0.99 13.80 -5.76
CA LYS A 81 -1.30 12.43 -5.31
C LYS A 81 -0.35 11.41 -5.91
N ARG A 82 0.04 11.57 -7.18
CA ARG A 82 1.02 10.68 -7.83
C ARG A 82 2.34 10.67 -7.05
N GLU A 83 2.89 11.84 -6.74
CA GLU A 83 4.13 11.93 -5.97
C GLU A 83 3.98 11.26 -4.59
N LYS A 84 2.86 11.53 -3.89
CA LYS A 84 2.57 10.90 -2.60
C LYS A 84 2.46 9.38 -2.71
N PHE A 85 1.78 8.86 -3.72
CA PHE A 85 1.54 7.43 -3.89
C PHE A 85 2.79 6.66 -4.37
N ALA A 86 3.71 7.32 -5.07
CA ALA A 86 5.00 6.76 -5.42
C ALA A 86 5.93 6.59 -4.20
N LYS A 87 5.72 7.38 -3.14
CA LYS A 87 6.48 7.33 -1.87
C LYS A 87 5.78 6.49 -0.78
N LEU A 88 4.63 5.91 -1.08
CA LEU A 88 3.84 5.12 -0.14
C LEU A 88 3.73 3.71 -0.69
N CYS A 89 4.17 2.71 0.08
CA CYS A 89 4.03 1.32 -0.30
C CYS A 89 2.90 0.65 0.50
N THR A 90 2.16 -0.23 -0.16
CA THR A 90 1.27 -1.19 0.48
C THR A 90 1.95 -2.55 0.52
N LEU A 91 1.77 -3.26 1.63
CA LEU A 91 2.43 -4.55 1.87
C LEU A 91 1.43 -5.69 1.73
N HIS A 92 1.73 -6.65 0.86
CA HIS A 92 0.93 -7.86 0.66
C HIS A 92 1.64 -9.04 1.32
N VAL A 93 0.93 -9.82 2.11
CA VAL A 93 1.52 -10.96 2.86
C VAL A 93 0.98 -12.25 2.26
N ASN A 94 1.88 -13.17 1.86
CA ASN A 94 1.51 -14.39 1.13
C ASN A 94 0.70 -14.14 -0.17
N GLY A 95 0.82 -12.93 -0.73
CA GLY A 95 0.04 -12.50 -1.90
C GLY A 95 -1.29 -11.82 -1.57
N ASP A 96 -1.72 -11.82 -0.29
CA ASP A 96 -2.96 -11.20 0.14
C ASP A 96 -2.76 -9.71 0.48
N GLU A 97 -3.65 -8.86 -0.03
CA GLU A 97 -3.62 -7.41 0.23
C GLU A 97 -4.01 -7.05 1.67
N VAL A 98 -4.82 -7.90 2.30
CA VAL A 98 -5.33 -7.75 3.67
C VAL A 98 -5.20 -9.09 4.41
N TYR A 99 -4.83 -9.05 5.69
CA TYR A 99 -4.50 -10.22 6.49
C TYR A 99 -4.95 -10.07 7.93
N GLU A 100 -4.84 -11.14 8.71
CA GLU A 100 -5.25 -11.15 10.11
C GLU A 100 -4.49 -10.11 10.95
N LYS A 101 -5.14 -9.64 12.01
CA LYS A 101 -4.58 -8.64 12.92
C LYS A 101 -3.22 -9.04 13.49
N SER A 102 -3.07 -10.30 13.87
CA SER A 102 -1.83 -10.85 14.44
C SER A 102 -0.65 -10.71 13.48
N VAL A 103 -0.87 -10.99 12.19
CA VAL A 103 0.11 -10.83 11.11
C VAL A 103 0.46 -9.36 10.95
N ALA A 104 -0.55 -8.48 10.92
CA ALA A 104 -0.33 -7.04 10.80
C ALA A 104 0.46 -6.45 11.97
N GLU A 105 0.17 -6.88 13.20
CA GLU A 105 0.88 -6.44 14.40
C GLU A 105 2.33 -6.92 14.44
N ALA A 106 2.59 -8.17 14.04
CA ALA A 106 3.95 -8.70 13.95
C ALA A 106 4.78 -7.97 12.89
N LEU A 107 4.19 -7.72 11.72
CA LEU A 107 4.84 -6.98 10.63
C LEU A 107 5.09 -5.52 11.02
N GLU A 108 4.11 -4.85 11.61
CA GLU A 108 4.24 -3.47 12.11
C GLU A 108 5.38 -3.34 13.13
N ALA A 109 5.45 -4.27 14.10
CA ALA A 109 6.49 -4.25 15.14
C ALA A 109 7.92 -4.35 14.56
N ASP A 110 8.13 -5.17 13.53
CA ASP A 110 9.44 -5.29 12.88
C ASP A 110 9.75 -4.11 11.94
N LEU A 111 8.73 -3.37 11.47
CA LEU A 111 8.90 -2.20 10.60
C LEU A 111 9.18 -0.91 11.38
N LEU A 112 8.63 -0.77 12.58
CA LEU A 112 8.79 0.45 13.40
C LEU A 112 10.25 0.87 13.61
N PRO A 113 11.21 -0.03 13.92
CA PRO A 113 12.62 0.35 14.04
C PRO A 113 13.21 1.00 12.78
N LEU A 114 12.71 0.65 11.58
CA LEU A 114 13.19 1.24 10.33
C LEU A 114 12.77 2.70 10.15
N VAL A 115 11.74 3.15 10.89
CA VAL A 115 11.36 4.57 10.95
C VAL A 115 12.43 5.34 11.73
N ASP A 116 12.88 4.81 12.87
CA ASP A 116 13.90 5.45 13.71
C ASP A 116 15.25 5.53 12.99
N HIS A 117 15.54 4.59 12.10
CA HIS A 117 16.74 4.56 11.27
C HIS A 117 16.63 5.36 9.96
N GLY A 118 15.48 6.00 9.69
CA GLY A 118 15.29 6.94 8.57
C GLY A 118 15.04 6.33 7.19
N ALA A 119 15.01 5.00 7.08
CA ALA A 119 14.65 4.32 5.82
C ALA A 119 13.15 4.46 5.52
N LEU A 120 12.33 4.45 6.57
CA LEU A 120 10.89 4.70 6.51
C LEU A 120 10.57 6.05 7.15
N THR A 121 9.54 6.72 6.66
CA THR A 121 9.00 7.94 7.27
C THR A 121 7.84 7.65 8.22
N ARG A 122 7.14 6.54 8.01
CA ARG A 122 6.03 6.08 8.85
C ARG A 122 5.63 4.64 8.52
N VAL A 123 4.96 4.00 9.47
CA VAL A 123 4.17 2.77 9.28
C VAL A 123 2.71 3.10 9.60
N THR A 124 1.76 2.55 8.85
CA THR A 124 0.33 2.79 9.08
C THR A 124 -0.43 1.49 8.88
N LYS A 125 -1.23 1.12 9.87
CA LYS A 125 -2.12 -0.04 9.84
C LYS A 125 -3.54 0.41 9.53
N HIS A 126 -4.10 -0.14 8.46
CA HIS A 126 -5.48 0.08 8.04
C HIS A 126 -6.31 -1.17 8.30
N ASP A 127 -7.50 -1.03 8.85
CA ASP A 127 -8.45 -2.14 8.96
C ASP A 127 -9.43 -2.15 7.76
N SER A 128 -10.03 -3.30 7.51
CA SER A 128 -10.99 -3.48 6.41
C SER A 128 -12.39 -2.96 6.73
N ASN A 129 -12.61 -2.32 7.89
CA ASN A 129 -13.90 -1.75 8.24
C ASN A 129 -14.22 -0.58 7.29
N PRO A 130 -15.30 -0.66 6.50
CA PRO A 130 -15.66 0.41 5.58
C PRO A 130 -15.87 1.77 6.27
N ALA A 131 -16.25 1.77 7.56
CA ALA A 131 -16.43 2.99 8.35
C ALA A 131 -15.14 3.78 8.57
N HIS A 132 -13.97 3.11 8.52
CA HIS A 132 -12.66 3.74 8.68
C HIS A 132 -11.98 4.08 7.35
N ASN A 133 -12.56 3.61 6.23
CA ASN A 133 -11.95 3.73 4.92
C ASN A 133 -12.39 4.98 4.16
N PRO A 134 -11.50 5.60 3.37
CA PRO A 134 -11.83 6.76 2.54
C PRO A 134 -12.97 6.43 1.59
N GLN A 135 -14.06 7.19 1.68
CA GLN A 135 -15.19 7.05 0.79
C GLN A 135 -14.99 7.89 -0.47
N PRO A 136 -15.34 7.38 -1.67
CA PRO A 136 -15.30 8.17 -2.88
C PRO A 136 -16.11 9.46 -2.70
N PRO A 137 -15.63 10.61 -3.23
CA PRO A 137 -16.43 11.84 -3.29
C PRO A 137 -17.78 11.59 -3.97
N ALA A 138 -18.81 12.35 -3.60
CA ALA A 138 -20.18 12.15 -4.11
C ALA A 138 -20.28 12.09 -5.65
N ARG A 139 -19.46 12.87 -6.36
CA ARG A 139 -19.38 12.85 -7.84
C ARG A 139 -18.90 11.54 -8.47
N PHE A 140 -18.34 10.63 -7.66
CA PHE A 140 -17.85 9.32 -8.08
C PHE A 140 -18.61 8.16 -7.41
N ARG A 141 -19.62 8.46 -6.58
CA ARG A 141 -20.52 7.43 -6.04
C ARG A 141 -21.52 7.11 -7.13
N GLN A 142 -21.49 5.89 -7.64
CA GLN A 142 -22.52 5.35 -8.54
C GLN A 142 -23.76 4.95 -7.75
#